data_AF-A0A8I2G354-F1
#
_entry.id   AF-A0A8I2G354-F1
#
_cell.length_a   1.000
_cell.length_b   1.000
_cell.length_c   1.000
_cell.angle_alpha   90.00
_cell.angle_beta   90.00
_cell.angle_gamma   90.00
#
_symmetry.space_group_name_H-M   'P 1'
#
loop_
_entity.id
_entity.type
_entity.pdbx_description
1 polymer ?
#
loop_
_entity_poly.entity_id
_entity_poly.type
_entity_poly.pdbx_seq_one_letter_code
_entity_poly.pdbx_strand_id
1 'polypeptide(L)'
;MTQPLRHREVRRIKEGGFSGIYITRRQEDMGDILLSEFVNPPVVLADRLINNGYLALRRQAKREKLRDVMVLGLMPAEVQPKLSVDFIKACWLDFISRFGMMLIQNRRVRSEFRWLEGDRFGGIRSCHFLLQDLAPGFIEIPVEGDWRPLFRREFLTALGWLPLYLDTRGKFEPVSEDDGKPKYQPLQEGVKQVRRGDLESAQQWAFAAWRSQKENLLWAFHEPDKPVLSPQQEKRLEIDRFAFVHLMLFLPAGKRHEGGVSMSGAARLGALSSGFGISNIPGRSVSVTWVPEQINVSREWAFDCREKRDSLLFSREKPVQRINGHYIAGRLVQAWRDYLLKELRNG
;
A
#
# COMPACT_ATOMS: atom_id res chain seq x y z
N MET A 1 -1.91 -8.19 -52.05
CA MET A 1 -0.75 -8.51 -51.20
C MET A 1 -1.12 -8.19 -49.75
N THR A 2 -1.65 -9.20 -49.05
CA THR A 2 -2.16 -9.11 -47.68
C THR A 2 -1.07 -9.62 -46.73
N GLN A 3 -0.56 -8.73 -45.86
CA GLN A 3 0.36 -9.15 -44.80
C GLN A 3 -0.40 -9.93 -43.73
N PRO A 4 0.13 -11.08 -43.24
CA PRO A 4 -0.49 -11.77 -42.12
C PRO A 4 -0.18 -11.03 -40.81
N LEU A 5 -1.23 -10.71 -40.08
CA LEU A 5 -1.17 -10.21 -38.70
C LEU A 5 -0.47 -11.26 -37.84
N ARG A 6 0.73 -10.92 -37.34
CA ARG A 6 1.42 -11.69 -36.31
C ARG A 6 0.54 -11.72 -35.07
N HIS A 7 -0.18 -12.83 -34.89
CA HIS A 7 -0.78 -13.21 -33.61
C HIS A 7 0.37 -13.36 -32.60
N ARG A 8 0.62 -12.28 -31.85
CA ARG A 8 1.46 -12.33 -30.67
C ARG A 8 0.66 -13.11 -29.64
N GLU A 9 0.94 -14.40 -29.48
CA GLU A 9 0.42 -15.19 -28.38
C GLU A 9 0.77 -14.46 -27.08
N VAL A 10 -0.23 -13.82 -26.49
CA VAL A 10 -0.18 -13.38 -25.12
C VAL A 10 -0.08 -14.67 -24.32
N ARG A 11 1.15 -15.04 -23.94
CA ARG A 11 1.40 -16.08 -22.94
C ARG A 11 0.54 -15.72 -21.74
N ARG A 12 -0.60 -16.41 -21.57
CA ARG A 12 -1.36 -16.39 -20.33
C ARG A 12 -0.40 -16.94 -19.28
N ILE A 13 0.25 -16.03 -18.56
CA ILE A 13 0.94 -16.36 -17.33
C ILE A 13 -0.09 -17.13 -16.49
N LYS A 14 0.30 -18.29 -15.97
CA LYS A 14 -0.56 -19.10 -15.09
C LYS A 14 -0.72 -18.34 -13.77
N GLU A 15 -1.54 -17.30 -13.79
CA GLU A 15 -1.83 -16.43 -12.66
C GLU A 15 -2.77 -17.15 -11.70
N GLY A 16 -2.30 -17.39 -10.48
CA GLY A 16 -3.04 -18.04 -9.41
C GLY A 16 -2.25 -19.22 -8.87
N GLY A 17 -1.65 -19.03 -7.70
CA GLY A 17 -1.30 -20.16 -6.86
C GLY A 17 -2.56 -20.96 -6.55
N PHE A 18 -2.45 -22.29 -6.51
CA PHE A 18 -3.51 -23.12 -5.99
C PHE A 18 -3.37 -23.12 -4.46
N SER A 19 -4.28 -22.43 -3.76
CA SER A 19 -4.52 -22.64 -2.33
C SER A 19 -5.27 -23.97 -2.19
N GLY A 20 -4.53 -25.05 -2.44
CA GLY A 20 -5.02 -26.42 -2.42
C GLY A 20 -4.89 -27.08 -1.06
N ILE A 21 -4.19 -26.48 -0.10
CA ILE A 21 -3.88 -27.10 1.19
C ILE A 21 -4.53 -26.28 2.30
N TYR A 22 -5.26 -26.94 3.21
CA TYR A 22 -5.84 -26.31 4.39
C TYR A 22 -5.76 -27.23 5.58
N ILE A 23 -5.83 -26.67 6.78
CA ILE A 23 -5.90 -27.43 8.04
C ILE A 23 -7.37 -27.72 8.32
N THR A 24 -7.69 -28.97 8.61
CA THR A 24 -9.05 -29.41 8.96
C THR A 24 -9.03 -30.44 10.07
N ARG A 25 -10.18 -30.59 10.74
CA ARG A 25 -10.43 -31.62 11.75
C ARG A 25 -11.60 -32.52 11.38
N ARG A 26 -12.20 -32.29 10.21
CA ARG A 26 -13.42 -32.97 9.81
C ARG A 26 -13.09 -34.37 9.34
N GLN A 27 -13.86 -35.36 9.73
CA GLN A 27 -13.62 -36.74 9.30
C GLN A 27 -13.81 -36.93 7.78
N GLU A 28 -14.71 -36.14 7.17
CA GLU A 28 -15.00 -36.15 5.73
C GLU A 28 -13.80 -35.81 4.85
N ASP A 29 -12.84 -35.04 5.38
CA ASP A 29 -11.64 -34.60 4.66
C ASP A 29 -10.48 -35.61 4.79
N MET A 30 -10.64 -36.73 5.53
CA MET A 30 -9.53 -37.66 5.80
C MET A 30 -9.02 -38.35 4.53
N GLY A 31 -9.90 -38.53 3.54
CA GLY A 31 -9.52 -39.07 2.23
C GLY A 31 -8.59 -38.15 1.43
N ASP A 32 -8.48 -36.88 1.83
CA ASP A 32 -7.67 -35.87 1.17
C ASP A 32 -6.45 -35.46 2.00
N ILE A 33 -6.10 -36.20 3.05
CA ILE A 33 -4.89 -35.95 3.85
C ILE A 33 -3.66 -35.88 2.95
N LEU A 34 -2.82 -34.87 3.17
CA LEU A 34 -1.54 -34.76 2.50
C LEU A 34 -0.65 -35.97 2.82
N LEU A 35 -0.06 -36.56 1.79
CA LEU A 35 0.90 -37.66 1.91
C LEU A 35 2.01 -37.38 2.92
N SER A 36 2.43 -36.11 3.07
CA SER A 36 3.43 -35.69 4.04
C SER A 36 3.01 -35.88 5.51
N GLU A 37 1.71 -35.87 5.82
CA GLU A 37 1.22 -36.13 7.18
C GLU A 37 1.44 -37.58 7.61
N PHE A 38 1.47 -38.53 6.66
CA PHE A 38 1.71 -39.95 6.93
C PHE A 38 3.19 -40.29 7.22
N VAL A 39 4.10 -39.32 7.02
CA VAL A 39 5.51 -39.47 7.42
C VAL A 39 5.67 -39.30 8.94
N ASN A 40 4.71 -38.69 9.62
CA ASN A 40 4.75 -38.53 11.07
C ASN A 40 4.59 -39.89 11.78
N PRO A 41 5.24 -40.09 12.95
CA PRO A 41 5.00 -41.26 13.78
C PRO A 41 3.50 -41.42 14.11
N PRO A 42 2.96 -42.65 14.22
CA PRO A 42 1.53 -42.89 14.41
C PRO A 42 0.93 -42.15 15.61
N VAL A 43 1.70 -42.03 16.70
CA VAL A 43 1.30 -41.30 17.91
C VAL A 43 1.12 -39.80 17.65
N VAL A 44 2.01 -39.21 16.85
CA VAL A 44 1.95 -37.79 16.47
C VAL A 44 0.81 -37.52 15.50
N LEU A 45 0.57 -38.45 14.56
CA LEU A 45 -0.57 -38.35 13.64
C LEU A 45 -1.90 -38.42 14.40
N ALA A 46 -2.03 -39.36 15.35
CA ALA A 46 -3.22 -39.47 16.19
C ALA A 46 -3.47 -38.19 17.01
N ASP A 47 -2.43 -37.65 17.65
CA ASP A 47 -2.51 -36.38 18.37
C ASP A 47 -2.93 -35.22 17.45
N ARG A 48 -2.36 -35.14 16.23
CA ARG A 48 -2.76 -34.14 15.24
C ARG A 48 -4.21 -34.29 14.80
N LEU A 49 -4.67 -35.50 14.50
CA LEU A 49 -6.06 -35.76 14.09
C LEU A 49 -7.07 -35.33 15.17
N ILE A 50 -6.73 -35.53 16.45
CA ILE A 50 -7.63 -35.25 17.57
C ILE A 50 -7.55 -33.77 17.99
N ASN A 51 -6.33 -33.24 18.17
CA ASN A 51 -6.13 -31.98 18.88
C ASN A 51 -5.80 -30.80 17.95
N ASN A 52 -4.97 -31.01 16.93
CA ASN A 52 -4.38 -29.90 16.15
C ASN A 52 -5.07 -29.67 14.80
N GLY A 53 -5.69 -30.71 14.23
CA GLY A 53 -6.05 -30.78 12.82
C GLY A 53 -4.89 -31.27 11.95
N TYR A 54 -5.22 -31.62 10.71
CA TYR A 54 -4.30 -32.17 9.74
C TYR A 54 -4.39 -31.39 8.42
N LEU A 55 -3.30 -31.42 7.65
CA LEU A 55 -3.28 -30.79 6.33
C LEU A 55 -3.99 -31.68 5.30
N ALA A 56 -5.00 -31.13 4.63
CA ALA A 56 -5.77 -31.79 3.59
C ALA A 56 -5.72 -31.03 2.26
N LEU A 57 -5.84 -31.76 1.15
CA LEU A 57 -5.95 -31.23 -0.20
C LEU A 57 -7.41 -30.90 -0.54
N ARG A 58 -7.68 -29.68 -1.00
CA ARG A 58 -8.97 -29.32 -1.58
C ARG A 58 -9.12 -30.01 -2.94
N ARG A 59 -10.06 -30.97 -3.06
CA ARG A 59 -10.42 -31.65 -4.33
C ARG A 59 -10.70 -30.69 -5.49
N GLN A 60 -11.21 -29.51 -5.18
CA GLN A 60 -11.34 -28.40 -6.11
C GLN A 60 -10.63 -27.19 -5.52
N ALA A 61 -9.31 -27.16 -5.62
CA ALA A 61 -8.51 -25.98 -5.27
C ALA A 61 -9.06 -24.79 -6.05
N LYS A 62 -9.83 -23.93 -5.37
CA LYS A 62 -10.39 -22.72 -5.98
C LYS A 62 -9.19 -21.89 -6.42
N ARG A 63 -9.16 -21.53 -7.70
CA ARG A 63 -8.19 -20.57 -8.22
C ARG A 63 -8.44 -19.27 -7.46
N GLU A 64 -7.61 -18.99 -6.47
CA GLU A 64 -7.64 -17.70 -5.79
C GLU A 64 -7.24 -16.69 -6.85
N LYS A 65 -8.23 -15.92 -7.33
CA LYS A 65 -7.93 -14.79 -8.20
C LYS A 65 -6.99 -13.90 -7.39
N LEU A 66 -5.80 -13.64 -7.91
CA LEU A 66 -4.91 -12.62 -7.35
C LEU A 66 -5.66 -11.28 -7.33
N ARG A 67 -5.52 -10.51 -6.25
CA ARG A 67 -5.90 -9.11 -6.21
C ARG A 67 -5.08 -8.35 -7.25
N ASP A 68 -5.62 -7.25 -7.75
CA ASP A 68 -5.03 -6.62 -8.95
C ASP A 68 -3.85 -5.71 -8.58
N VAL A 69 -4.14 -4.63 -7.85
CA VAL A 69 -3.17 -3.56 -7.55
C VAL A 69 -3.30 -3.15 -6.09
N MET A 70 -2.19 -3.04 -5.37
CA MET A 70 -2.14 -2.36 -4.08
C MET A 70 -1.31 -1.09 -4.20
N VAL A 71 -1.83 0.04 -3.74
CA VAL A 71 -1.08 1.30 -3.59
C VAL A 71 -1.14 1.73 -2.13
N LEU A 72 0.02 1.84 -1.49
CA LEU A 72 0.15 2.20 -0.08
C LEU A 72 0.92 3.52 0.06
N GLY A 73 0.31 4.52 0.69
CA GLY A 73 0.97 5.74 1.16
C GLY A 73 1.46 5.60 2.60
N LEU A 74 2.73 5.95 2.85
CA LEU A 74 3.39 5.89 4.16
C LEU A 74 3.91 7.29 4.50
N MET A 75 3.37 7.90 5.55
CA MET A 75 3.78 9.23 6.01
C MET A 75 4.19 9.16 7.49
N PRO A 76 5.49 9.25 7.80
CA PRO A 76 6.00 9.21 9.16
C PRO A 76 5.80 10.57 9.84
N ALA A 77 5.92 10.62 11.17
CA ALA A 77 5.61 11.81 11.96
C ALA A 77 6.58 12.98 11.77
N GLU A 78 7.78 12.71 11.26
CA GLU A 78 8.79 13.72 10.94
C GLU A 78 8.32 14.67 9.83
N VAL A 79 7.33 14.24 9.03
CA VAL A 79 6.54 15.15 8.19
C VAL A 79 5.60 15.92 9.12
N GLN A 80 6.17 16.92 9.80
CA GLN A 80 5.52 17.67 10.90
C GLN A 80 4.08 18.07 10.55
N PRO A 81 3.15 18.07 11.53
CA PRO A 81 1.79 18.54 11.33
C PRO A 81 1.78 20.05 11.07
N LYS A 82 1.91 20.42 9.79
CA LYS A 82 1.71 21.75 9.22
C LYS A 82 0.77 21.61 8.02
N LEU A 83 0.39 22.72 7.40
CA LEU A 83 -0.45 22.77 6.19
C LEU A 83 0.01 21.80 5.08
N SER A 84 1.32 21.48 5.00
CA SER A 84 1.87 20.55 4.01
C SER A 84 1.34 19.12 4.14
N VAL A 85 1.00 18.66 5.34
CA VAL A 85 0.44 17.32 5.58
C VAL A 85 -0.95 17.19 4.95
N ASP A 86 -1.87 18.09 5.31
CA ASP A 86 -3.22 18.10 4.78
C ASP A 86 -3.22 18.29 3.26
N PHE A 87 -2.30 19.13 2.77
CA PHE A 87 -2.08 19.33 1.35
C PHE A 87 -1.65 18.03 0.65
N ILE A 88 -0.69 17.29 1.21
CA ILE A 88 -0.23 16.03 0.62
C ILE A 88 -1.28 14.96 0.67
N LYS A 89 -2.00 14.84 1.78
CA LYS A 89 -3.17 13.97 1.89
C LYS A 89 -4.21 14.28 0.81
N ALA A 90 -4.56 15.55 0.62
CA ALA A 90 -5.48 15.98 -0.41
C ALA A 90 -4.98 15.67 -1.84
N CYS A 91 -3.67 15.86 -2.09
CA CYS A 91 -3.06 15.48 -3.37
C CYS A 91 -3.13 13.96 -3.57
N TRP A 92 -2.75 13.17 -2.57
CA TRP A 92 -2.73 11.72 -2.65
C TRP A 92 -4.14 11.18 -2.92
N LEU A 93 -5.15 11.75 -2.25
CA LEU A 93 -6.56 11.48 -2.47
C LEU A 93 -7.04 11.78 -3.90
N ASP A 94 -6.70 12.96 -4.42
CA ASP A 94 -7.01 13.30 -5.82
C ASP A 94 -6.34 12.32 -6.79
N PHE A 95 -5.11 11.90 -6.48
CA PHE A 95 -4.39 10.91 -7.25
C PHE A 95 -5.07 9.52 -7.20
N ILE A 96 -5.33 8.95 -6.03
CA ILE A 96 -5.90 7.60 -5.92
C ILE A 96 -7.33 7.53 -6.44
N SER A 97 -8.12 8.61 -6.34
CA SER A 97 -9.48 8.63 -6.91
C SER A 97 -9.43 8.56 -8.44
N ARG A 98 -8.59 9.38 -9.07
CA ARG A 98 -8.39 9.33 -10.53
C ARG A 98 -7.81 7.99 -10.99
N PHE A 99 -6.86 7.45 -10.23
CA PHE A 99 -6.24 6.17 -10.53
C PHE A 99 -7.21 4.99 -10.30
N GLY A 100 -8.03 5.03 -9.26
CA GLY A 100 -9.08 4.05 -8.97
C GLY A 100 -10.12 3.98 -10.08
N MET A 101 -10.62 5.12 -10.55
CA MET A 101 -11.51 5.17 -11.72
C MET A 101 -10.88 4.51 -12.95
N MET A 102 -9.60 4.76 -13.21
CA MET A 102 -8.87 4.12 -14.30
C MET A 102 -8.72 2.60 -14.09
N LEU A 103 -8.50 2.14 -12.86
CA LEU A 103 -8.45 0.71 -12.55
C LEU A 103 -9.80 0.02 -12.78
N ILE A 104 -10.92 0.66 -12.41
CA ILE A 104 -12.28 0.17 -12.72
C ILE A 104 -12.48 0.03 -14.23
N GLN A 105 -12.10 1.05 -15.00
CA GLN A 105 -12.18 1.03 -16.47
C GLN A 105 -11.39 -0.13 -17.09
N ASN A 106 -10.30 -0.56 -16.43
CA ASN A 106 -9.48 -1.71 -16.84
C ASN A 106 -9.91 -3.03 -16.17
N ARG A 107 -11.10 -3.08 -15.55
CA ARG A 107 -11.65 -4.24 -14.82
C ARG A 107 -10.76 -4.73 -13.67
N ARG A 108 -9.93 -3.86 -13.11
CA ARG A 108 -9.05 -4.13 -11.95
C ARG A 108 -9.73 -3.72 -10.64
N VAL A 109 -10.95 -4.20 -10.43
CA VAL A 109 -11.79 -3.81 -9.30
C VAL A 109 -11.29 -4.39 -7.97
N ARG A 110 -10.44 -5.41 -7.98
CA ARG A 110 -9.89 -6.03 -6.77
C ARG A 110 -8.59 -5.36 -6.34
N SER A 111 -8.55 -4.04 -6.52
CA SER A 111 -7.43 -3.19 -6.13
C SER A 111 -7.66 -2.61 -4.74
N GLU A 112 -6.57 -2.33 -4.03
CA GLU A 112 -6.59 -1.81 -2.67
C GLU A 112 -5.74 -0.54 -2.56
N PHE A 113 -6.26 0.44 -1.84
CA PHE A 113 -5.57 1.67 -1.49
C PHE A 113 -5.40 1.72 0.01
N ARG A 114 -4.19 2.04 0.48
CA ARG A 114 -3.89 2.17 1.91
C ARG A 114 -3.16 3.47 2.19
N TRP A 115 -3.48 4.09 3.31
CA TRP A 115 -2.79 5.23 3.87
C TRP A 115 -2.37 4.90 5.30
N LEU A 116 -1.08 5.05 5.60
CA LEU A 116 -0.51 4.88 6.92
C LEU A 116 0.14 6.20 7.33
N GLU A 117 -0.23 6.68 8.51
CA GLU A 117 0.29 7.90 9.10
C GLU A 117 0.90 7.60 10.47
N GLY A 118 2.07 8.18 10.74
CA GLY A 118 2.77 8.06 11.99
C GLY A 118 2.48 9.23 12.93
N ASP A 119 2.44 8.97 14.23
CA ASP A 119 2.55 10.02 15.24
C ASP A 119 3.98 10.10 15.81
N ARG A 120 4.25 11.16 16.59
CA ARG A 120 5.55 11.37 17.23
C ARG A 120 5.95 10.26 18.22
N PHE A 121 4.99 9.43 18.64
CA PHE A 121 5.19 8.32 19.56
C PHE A 121 5.37 6.99 18.82
N GLY A 122 5.47 7.02 17.49
CA GLY A 122 5.63 5.83 16.66
C GLY A 122 4.33 5.07 16.43
N GLY A 123 3.20 5.55 16.94
CA GLY A 123 1.90 5.00 16.63
C GLY A 123 1.58 5.13 15.14
N ILE A 124 0.68 4.26 14.68
CA ILE A 124 0.21 4.18 13.30
C ILE A 124 -1.30 4.41 13.30
N ARG A 125 -1.74 5.27 12.39
CA ARG A 125 -3.12 5.36 11.97
C ARG A 125 -3.22 4.84 10.54
N SER A 126 -4.14 3.92 10.31
CA SER A 126 -4.34 3.30 9.00
C SER A 126 -5.73 3.63 8.45
N CYS A 127 -5.79 3.89 7.15
CA CYS A 127 -7.01 3.89 6.39
C CYS A 127 -6.80 2.98 5.18
N HIS A 128 -7.70 2.02 4.94
CA HIS A 128 -7.60 1.13 3.80
C HIS A 128 -8.94 1.07 3.06
N PHE A 129 -8.86 0.73 1.78
CA PHE A 129 -10.02 0.70 0.91
C PHE A 129 -9.86 -0.27 -0.23
N LEU A 130 -10.85 -1.12 -0.42
CA LEU A 130 -10.95 -1.97 -1.59
C LEU A 130 -11.88 -1.33 -2.61
N LEU A 131 -11.39 -1.24 -3.84
CA LEU A 131 -12.12 -0.62 -4.94
C LEU A 131 -13.41 -1.38 -5.30
N GLN A 132 -13.47 -2.69 -4.98
CA GLN A 132 -14.64 -3.55 -5.17
C GLN A 132 -15.78 -3.22 -4.20
N ASP A 133 -15.50 -2.49 -3.11
CA ASP A 133 -16.50 -2.14 -2.08
C ASP A 133 -17.29 -0.88 -2.48
N LEU A 134 -16.95 -0.25 -3.61
CA LEU A 134 -17.79 0.78 -4.22
C LEU A 134 -19.15 0.19 -4.62
N ALA A 135 -20.21 0.99 -4.48
CA ALA A 135 -21.55 0.56 -4.84
C ALA A 135 -21.58 0.01 -6.28
N PRO A 136 -22.27 -1.13 -6.54
CA PRO A 136 -22.21 -1.85 -7.82
C PRO A 136 -22.48 -0.96 -9.05
N GLY A 137 -23.35 0.04 -8.90
CA GLY A 137 -23.62 1.02 -9.94
C GLY A 137 -22.36 1.70 -10.49
N PHE A 138 -21.34 1.96 -9.67
CA PHE A 138 -20.11 2.63 -10.12
C PHE A 138 -19.14 1.71 -10.85
N ILE A 139 -19.29 0.39 -10.70
CA ILE A 139 -18.43 -0.61 -11.36
C ILE A 139 -18.90 -0.87 -12.80
N GLU A 140 -20.21 -0.73 -13.04
CA GLU A 140 -20.86 -1.12 -14.30
C GLU A 140 -21.14 0.05 -15.26
N ILE A 141 -20.95 1.31 -14.83
CA ILE A 141 -21.29 2.48 -15.66
C ILE A 141 -20.31 2.64 -16.83
N PRO A 142 -20.80 2.73 -18.08
CA PRO A 142 -19.97 3.08 -19.24
C PRO A 142 -19.41 4.50 -19.12
N VAL A 143 -18.18 4.70 -19.61
CA VAL A 143 -17.32 5.89 -19.45
C VAL A 143 -17.85 7.15 -20.17
N GLU A 144 -19.06 7.10 -20.73
CA GLU A 144 -19.65 8.22 -21.46
C GLU A 144 -20.21 9.26 -20.47
N GLY A 145 -19.43 10.31 -20.22
CA GLY A 145 -19.82 11.49 -19.41
C GLY A 145 -18.76 11.97 -18.42
N ASP A 146 -18.89 13.20 -17.93
CA ASP A 146 -18.01 13.77 -16.91
C ASP A 146 -18.40 13.29 -15.49
N TRP A 147 -18.36 11.98 -15.26
CA TRP A 147 -18.72 11.34 -13.98
C TRP A 147 -17.72 11.57 -12.86
N ARG A 148 -16.62 12.29 -13.15
CA ARG A 148 -15.54 12.58 -12.20
C ARG A 148 -16.05 13.16 -10.86
N PRO A 149 -17.02 14.10 -10.82
CA PRO A 149 -17.52 14.63 -9.55
C PRO A 149 -18.34 13.61 -8.74
N LEU A 150 -19.20 12.83 -9.39
CA LEU A 150 -20.04 11.82 -8.73
C LEU A 150 -19.19 10.66 -8.21
N PHE A 151 -18.27 10.14 -9.05
CA PHE A 151 -17.30 9.15 -8.62
C PHE A 151 -16.47 9.67 -7.46
N ARG A 152 -15.98 10.91 -7.53
CA ARG A 152 -15.21 11.50 -6.43
C ARG A 152 -16.02 11.60 -5.14
N ARG A 153 -17.28 12.02 -5.23
CA ARG A 153 -18.17 12.06 -4.06
C ARG A 153 -18.32 10.67 -3.45
N GLU A 154 -18.68 9.67 -4.25
CA GLU A 154 -18.88 8.31 -3.73
C GLU A 154 -17.60 7.66 -3.26
N PHE A 155 -16.49 7.94 -3.93
CA PHE A 155 -15.17 7.60 -3.44
C PHE A 155 -14.99 8.19 -2.04
N LEU A 156 -15.24 9.49 -1.83
CA LEU A 156 -15.11 10.12 -0.51
C LEU A 156 -16.09 9.58 0.55
N THR A 157 -17.35 9.30 0.20
CA THR A 157 -18.38 8.82 1.14
C THR A 157 -18.24 7.34 1.46
N ALA A 158 -18.10 6.47 0.44
CA ALA A 158 -17.93 5.03 0.62
C ALA A 158 -16.62 4.69 1.36
N LEU A 159 -15.65 5.59 1.32
CA LEU A 159 -14.38 5.47 2.03
C LEU A 159 -14.44 5.72 3.54
N GLY A 160 -15.52 6.29 4.08
CA GLY A 160 -15.54 6.74 5.48
C GLY A 160 -14.51 7.84 5.81
N TRP A 161 -13.90 8.43 4.79
CA TRP A 161 -12.79 9.40 4.92
C TRP A 161 -13.26 10.75 5.44
N LEU A 162 -14.54 11.04 5.30
CA LEU A 162 -15.16 12.15 6.00
C LEU A 162 -16.09 11.56 7.08
N PRO A 163 -15.77 11.75 8.37
CA PRO A 163 -14.72 12.62 8.92
C PRO A 163 -13.31 12.00 9.01
N LEU A 164 -13.14 10.67 9.00
CA LEU A 164 -11.99 9.98 9.61
C LEU A 164 -10.60 10.26 9.00
N TYR A 165 -10.49 10.54 7.70
CA TYR A 165 -9.21 10.78 7.02
C TYR A 165 -8.67 12.19 7.26
N LEU A 166 -9.59 13.15 7.39
CA LEU A 166 -9.29 14.50 7.84
C LEU A 166 -9.37 14.63 9.37
N ASP A 167 -9.83 13.57 10.06
CA ASP A 167 -9.87 13.55 11.52
C ASP A 167 -8.46 13.40 12.07
N THR A 168 -7.84 14.55 12.31
CA THR A 168 -6.55 14.64 12.98
C THR A 168 -6.59 14.09 14.41
N ARG A 169 -7.78 13.93 15.02
CA ARG A 169 -7.98 13.42 16.39
C ARG A 169 -8.19 11.91 16.47
N GLY A 170 -8.23 11.20 15.34
CA GLY A 170 -8.30 9.75 15.34
C GLY A 170 -7.14 9.14 16.11
N LYS A 171 -7.41 8.12 16.92
CA LYS A 171 -6.40 7.44 17.75
C LYS A 171 -5.33 6.77 16.89
N PHE A 172 -4.08 6.86 17.32
CA PHE A 172 -2.98 6.08 16.77
C PHE A 172 -2.83 4.79 17.56
N GLU A 173 -2.62 3.68 16.86
CA GLU A 173 -2.36 2.38 17.46
C GLU A 173 -0.85 2.16 17.54
N PRO A 174 -0.31 1.55 18.60
CA PRO A 174 1.10 1.21 18.65
C PRO A 174 1.46 0.27 17.49
N VAL A 175 2.65 0.42 16.90
CA VAL A 175 3.17 -0.62 16.00
C VAL A 175 3.31 -1.90 16.82
N SER A 176 2.55 -2.94 16.48
CA SER A 176 2.47 -4.17 17.27
C SER A 176 3.83 -4.66 17.77
N GLU A 177 3.82 -5.03 19.05
CA GLU A 177 4.95 -5.63 19.74
C GLU A 177 5.11 -7.07 19.29
N ASP A 178 6.27 -7.40 18.75
CA ASP A 178 6.71 -8.79 18.69
C ASP A 178 7.37 -9.08 20.04
N ASP A 179 6.93 -10.13 20.73
CA ASP A 179 7.46 -10.54 22.04
C ASP A 179 7.37 -9.51 23.18
N GLY A 180 6.37 -8.63 23.16
CA GLY A 180 6.13 -7.66 24.26
C GLY A 180 7.18 -6.55 24.38
N LYS A 181 7.95 -6.31 23.31
CA LYS A 181 8.84 -5.15 23.20
C LYS A 181 8.44 -4.33 21.97
N PRO A 182 8.34 -3.00 22.07
CA PRO A 182 8.10 -2.17 20.90
C PRO A 182 9.28 -2.31 19.92
N LYS A 183 9.01 -2.86 18.73
CA LYS A 183 9.99 -2.97 17.61
C LYS A 183 10.53 -1.60 17.21
N TYR A 184 9.73 -0.56 17.41
CA TYR A 184 10.10 0.83 17.25
C TYR A 184 10.07 1.50 18.63
N GLN A 185 11.23 1.85 19.17
CA GLN A 185 11.27 2.72 20.35
C GLN A 185 11.15 4.16 19.88
N PRO A 186 10.04 4.86 20.14
CA PRO A 186 9.98 6.28 19.86
C PRO A 186 11.13 6.98 20.59
N LEU A 187 11.76 7.95 19.92
CA LEU A 187 12.78 8.81 20.50
C LEU A 187 12.25 9.37 21.83
N GLN A 188 12.81 8.88 22.95
CA GLN A 188 12.38 9.31 24.28
C GLN A 188 12.57 10.83 24.42
N GLU A 189 11.52 11.54 24.85
CA GLU A 189 11.47 13.01 25.01
C GLU A 189 12.50 13.60 26.00
N GLY A 190 13.39 12.79 26.58
CA GLY A 190 14.41 13.20 27.56
C GLY A 190 15.79 13.55 26.99
N VAL A 191 16.10 13.19 25.74
CA VAL A 191 17.41 13.52 25.15
C VAL A 191 17.35 14.92 24.54
N LYS A 192 17.71 15.93 25.32
CA LYS A 192 17.72 17.38 24.95
C LYS A 192 18.62 17.77 23.76
N GLN A 193 19.10 16.81 22.96
CA GLN A 193 19.86 17.03 21.73
C GLN A 193 19.45 16.08 20.60
N VAL A 194 18.17 15.71 20.51
CA VAL A 194 17.64 15.22 19.23
C VAL A 194 17.64 16.39 18.26
N ARG A 195 18.75 16.58 17.55
CA ARG A 195 18.77 17.33 16.29
C ARG A 195 17.60 16.82 15.47
N ARG A 196 16.77 17.73 14.94
CA ARG A 196 15.70 17.52 13.94
C ARG A 196 15.76 16.11 13.34
N GLY A 197 14.72 15.30 13.58
CA GLY A 197 14.63 13.84 13.38
C GLY A 197 15.45 13.23 12.25
N ASP A 198 16.12 12.12 12.54
CA ASP A 198 16.96 11.40 11.60
C ASP A 198 16.12 10.85 10.44
N LEU A 199 16.65 10.92 9.20
CA LEU A 199 16.08 10.20 8.06
C LEU A 199 15.97 8.71 8.39
N GLU A 200 16.90 8.19 9.19
CA GLU A 200 16.89 6.82 9.65
C GLU A 200 15.64 6.50 10.48
N SER A 201 15.21 7.38 11.39
CA SER A 201 14.01 7.17 12.21
C SER A 201 12.74 7.08 11.36
N ALA A 202 12.58 7.98 10.39
CA ALA A 202 11.46 7.97 9.46
C ALA A 202 11.40 6.67 8.63
N GLN A 203 12.56 6.16 8.20
CA GLN A 203 12.67 4.89 7.47
C GLN A 203 12.37 3.69 8.37
N GLN A 204 12.93 3.67 9.58
CA GLN A 204 12.68 2.62 10.58
C GLN A 204 11.20 2.54 10.91
N TRP A 205 10.53 3.68 11.14
CA TRP A 205 9.08 3.73 11.32
C TRP A 205 8.36 3.16 10.10
N ALA A 206 8.73 3.56 8.88
CA ALA A 206 8.05 3.08 7.67
C ALA A 206 8.19 1.56 7.50
N PHE A 207 9.36 0.99 7.81
CA PHE A 207 9.58 -0.45 7.80
C PHE A 207 8.79 -1.16 8.89
N ALA A 208 8.73 -0.60 10.09
CA ALA A 208 7.96 -1.14 11.20
C ALA A 208 6.46 -1.12 10.89
N ALA A 209 5.95 -0.02 10.34
CA ALA A 209 4.58 0.11 9.88
C ALA A 209 4.24 -0.86 8.74
N TRP A 210 5.13 -1.03 7.77
CA TRP A 210 4.95 -2.03 6.72
C TRP A 210 4.91 -3.46 7.25
N ARG A 211 5.82 -3.81 8.17
CA ARG A 211 5.83 -5.13 8.81
C ARG A 211 4.57 -5.37 9.63
N SER A 212 4.11 -4.38 10.39
CA SER A 212 2.86 -4.50 11.16
C SER A 212 1.67 -4.74 10.25
N GLN A 213 1.63 -4.20 9.03
CA GLN A 213 0.57 -4.55 8.07
C GLN A 213 0.61 -6.03 7.64
N LYS A 214 1.80 -6.62 7.53
CA LYS A 214 1.98 -8.03 7.13
C LYS A 214 1.68 -9.01 8.27
N GLU A 215 1.95 -8.58 9.51
CA GLU A 215 1.88 -9.38 10.72
C GLU A 215 0.53 -9.25 11.43
N ASN A 216 -0.13 -8.08 11.43
CA ASN A 216 -1.39 -7.90 12.16
C ASN A 216 -2.55 -8.68 11.55
N LEU A 217 -3.11 -9.57 12.37
CA LEU A 217 -4.32 -10.36 12.15
C LEU A 217 -5.60 -9.54 12.41
N LEU A 218 -5.52 -8.49 13.23
CA LEU A 218 -6.65 -7.76 13.79
C LEU A 218 -6.84 -6.40 13.11
N TRP A 219 -7.33 -6.38 11.87
CA TRP A 219 -7.88 -5.15 11.30
C TRP A 219 -9.37 -5.36 11.04
N ALA A 220 -10.20 -4.72 11.85
CA ALA A 220 -11.65 -4.77 11.69
C ALA A 220 -12.05 -4.07 10.39
N PHE A 221 -12.71 -4.81 9.51
CA PHE A 221 -13.44 -4.25 8.38
C PHE A 221 -14.64 -3.46 8.90
N HIS A 222 -14.75 -2.19 8.54
CA HIS A 222 -16.03 -1.48 8.63
C HIS A 222 -16.86 -1.82 7.39
N GLU A 223 -17.77 -2.77 7.52
CA GLU A 223 -18.87 -2.93 6.55
C GLU A 223 -20.02 -2.00 7.00
N PRO A 224 -20.33 -0.92 6.25
CA PRO A 224 -21.31 0.07 6.68
C PRO A 224 -22.74 -0.47 6.82
N ASP A 225 -23.05 -1.62 6.18
CA ASP A 225 -24.39 -2.20 6.13
C ASP A 225 -24.54 -3.55 6.85
N LYS A 226 -23.48 -4.07 7.51
CA LYS A 226 -23.60 -5.33 8.27
C LYS A 226 -23.77 -5.05 9.77
N PRO A 227 -24.79 -5.63 10.43
CA PRO A 227 -24.82 -5.68 11.88
C PRO A 227 -23.58 -6.42 12.38
N VAL A 228 -23.01 -5.91 13.48
CA VAL A 228 -21.75 -6.28 14.16
C VAL A 228 -21.57 -7.79 14.46
N LEU A 229 -22.53 -8.64 14.11
CA LEU A 229 -22.65 -10.03 14.53
C LEU A 229 -22.11 -11.07 13.52
N SER A 230 -21.64 -10.69 12.33
CA SER A 230 -20.84 -11.63 11.51
C SER A 230 -19.39 -11.61 12.00
N PRO A 231 -18.79 -12.75 12.40
CA PRO A 231 -17.44 -12.78 12.91
C PRO A 231 -16.52 -12.12 11.89
N GLN A 232 -15.87 -11.04 12.31
CA GLN A 232 -14.88 -10.30 11.55
C GLN A 232 -13.95 -11.31 10.91
N GLN A 233 -14.05 -11.51 9.60
CA GLN A 233 -13.06 -12.31 8.89
C GLN A 233 -11.78 -11.48 8.86
N GLU A 234 -10.97 -11.71 9.87
CA GLU A 234 -9.58 -11.29 10.06
C GLU A 234 -8.78 -11.63 8.78
N LYS A 235 -8.77 -10.70 7.84
CA LYS A 235 -8.03 -10.87 6.59
C LYS A 235 -6.67 -10.22 6.77
N ARG A 236 -5.69 -11.06 7.15
CA ARG A 236 -4.27 -10.78 7.01
C ARG A 236 -3.99 -10.16 5.64
N LEU A 237 -3.20 -9.09 5.60
CA LEU A 237 -2.73 -8.54 4.32
C LEU A 237 -1.74 -9.53 3.70
N GLU A 238 -2.23 -10.36 2.80
CA GLU A 238 -1.40 -11.23 1.99
C GLU A 238 -0.90 -10.45 0.77
N ILE A 239 0.23 -9.77 0.94
CA ILE A 239 0.89 -8.98 -0.12
C ILE A 239 1.10 -9.82 -1.39
N ASP A 240 1.40 -11.10 -1.22
CA ASP A 240 1.63 -12.06 -2.31
C ASP A 240 0.37 -12.35 -3.14
N ARG A 241 -0.82 -12.02 -2.61
CA ARG A 241 -2.06 -12.08 -3.39
C ARG A 241 -2.21 -10.95 -4.39
N PHE A 242 -1.43 -9.87 -4.33
CA PHE A 242 -1.55 -8.78 -5.30
C PHE A 242 -0.64 -9.00 -6.51
N ALA A 243 -1.16 -8.82 -7.72
CA ALA A 243 -0.34 -8.86 -8.92
C ALA A 243 0.69 -7.70 -8.92
N PHE A 244 0.26 -6.51 -8.49
CA PHE A 244 1.13 -5.35 -8.36
C PHE A 244 1.02 -4.66 -7.01
N VAL A 245 2.15 -4.19 -6.46
CA VAL A 245 2.21 -3.41 -5.21
C VAL A 245 3.13 -2.21 -5.39
N HIS A 246 2.65 -1.04 -4.99
CA HIS A 246 3.43 0.18 -4.96
C HIS A 246 3.42 0.83 -3.58
N LEU A 247 4.60 1.12 -3.06
CA LEU A 247 4.80 1.84 -1.81
C LEU A 247 5.22 3.28 -2.12
N MET A 248 4.46 4.26 -1.64
CA MET A 248 4.74 5.69 -1.74
C MET A 248 5.13 6.20 -0.36
N LEU A 249 6.40 6.58 -0.18
CA LEU A 249 6.86 7.19 1.06
C LEU A 249 6.83 8.71 0.93
N PHE A 250 6.31 9.38 1.95
CA PHE A 250 6.32 10.84 2.06
C PHE A 250 7.35 11.21 3.12
N LEU A 251 8.47 11.81 2.73
CA LEU A 251 9.58 12.13 3.64
C LEU A 251 9.86 13.63 3.65
N PRO A 252 10.39 14.21 4.74
CA PRO A 252 10.67 15.65 4.78
C PRO A 252 11.79 16.04 3.81
N ALA A 253 11.59 17.10 3.02
CA ALA A 253 12.53 17.50 1.97
C ALA A 253 13.92 17.88 2.51
N GLY A 254 14.01 18.46 3.71
CA GLY A 254 15.28 18.76 4.37
C GLY A 254 16.16 17.53 4.60
N LYS A 255 15.55 16.34 4.68
CA LYS A 255 16.23 15.05 4.86
C LYS A 255 16.73 14.44 3.57
N ARG A 256 16.46 15.07 2.43
CA ARG A 256 16.89 14.54 1.14
C ARG A 256 18.41 14.49 0.98
N HIS A 257 19.16 15.38 1.64
CA HIS A 257 20.62 15.44 1.50
C HIS A 257 21.38 15.17 2.80
N GLU A 258 20.68 14.75 3.87
CA GLU A 258 21.33 14.35 5.11
C GLU A 258 21.98 12.97 4.95
N GLY A 259 23.25 12.84 5.39
CA GLY A 259 24.04 11.61 5.26
C GLY A 259 25.51 11.81 4.87
N GLY A 260 25.94 13.04 4.54
CA GLY A 260 27.35 13.40 4.27
C GLY A 260 27.94 12.83 2.98
N VAL A 261 27.46 11.67 2.55
CA VAL A 261 27.71 11.05 1.25
C VAL A 261 26.47 11.30 0.40
N SER A 262 26.65 11.92 -0.77
CA SER A 262 25.59 12.12 -1.76
C SER A 262 25.14 10.77 -2.32
N MET A 263 24.35 10.03 -1.53
CA MET A 263 23.69 8.82 -2.01
C MET A 263 22.74 9.24 -3.13
N SER A 264 23.06 8.79 -4.35
CA SER A 264 22.17 8.94 -5.50
C SER A 264 20.76 8.45 -5.16
N GLY A 265 19.74 9.05 -5.76
CA GLY A 265 18.35 8.62 -5.56
C GLY A 265 18.14 7.13 -5.84
N ALA A 266 18.93 6.53 -6.73
CA ALA A 266 18.89 5.09 -7.02
C ALA A 266 19.35 4.23 -5.84
N ALA A 267 20.48 4.58 -5.21
CA ALA A 267 21.00 3.84 -4.05
C ALA A 267 19.99 3.87 -2.90
N ARG A 268 19.37 5.03 -2.68
CA ARG A 268 18.34 5.22 -1.66
C ARG A 268 17.07 4.40 -1.92
N LEU A 269 16.55 4.42 -3.14
CA LEU A 269 15.39 3.61 -3.52
C LEU A 269 15.71 2.11 -3.43
N GLY A 270 16.94 1.70 -3.74
CA GLY A 270 17.43 0.34 -3.56
C GLY A 270 17.43 -0.10 -2.10
N ALA A 271 17.99 0.73 -1.22
CA ALA A 271 17.99 0.50 0.23
C ALA A 271 16.56 0.41 0.80
N LEU A 272 15.67 1.34 0.41
CA LEU A 272 14.26 1.30 0.81
C LEU A 272 13.57 0.02 0.33
N SER A 273 13.70 -0.32 -0.96
CA SER A 273 13.08 -1.53 -1.52
C SER A 273 13.56 -2.80 -0.83
N SER A 274 14.86 -2.86 -0.48
CA SER A 274 15.45 -3.95 0.30
C SER A 274 14.89 -3.99 1.73
N GLY A 275 14.78 -2.85 2.41
CA GLY A 275 14.24 -2.77 3.77
C GLY A 275 12.78 -3.20 3.86
N PHE A 276 11.98 -2.91 2.82
CA PHE A 276 10.61 -3.39 2.68
C PHE A 276 10.52 -4.87 2.26
N GLY A 277 11.63 -5.52 1.91
CA GLY A 277 11.65 -6.90 1.43
C GLY A 277 10.96 -7.08 0.07
N ILE A 278 10.93 -6.02 -0.75
CA ILE A 278 10.29 -6.05 -2.07
C ILE A 278 11.27 -5.81 -3.22
N SER A 279 12.57 -5.70 -2.91
CA SER A 279 13.63 -5.68 -3.93
C SER A 279 13.58 -6.94 -4.79
N ASN A 280 13.74 -6.78 -6.10
CA ASN A 280 13.81 -7.86 -7.09
C ASN A 280 12.54 -8.70 -7.26
N ILE A 281 11.41 -8.32 -6.65
CA ILE A 281 10.13 -8.98 -6.90
C ILE A 281 9.42 -8.25 -8.05
N PRO A 282 9.11 -8.94 -9.18
CA PRO A 282 8.35 -8.33 -10.29
C PRO A 282 7.01 -7.77 -9.81
N GLY A 283 6.61 -6.63 -10.37
CA GLY A 283 5.38 -5.95 -9.97
C GLY A 283 5.41 -5.38 -8.54
N ARG A 284 6.59 -5.20 -7.94
CA ARG A 284 6.76 -4.47 -6.67
C ARG A 284 7.64 -3.26 -6.87
N SER A 285 7.21 -2.11 -6.37
CA SER A 285 7.95 -0.86 -6.56
C SER A 285 7.81 0.09 -5.37
N VAL A 286 8.81 0.96 -5.20
CA VAL A 286 8.85 2.03 -4.19
C VAL A 286 9.04 3.37 -4.89
N SER A 287 8.40 4.41 -4.37
CA SER A 287 8.70 5.80 -4.70
C SER A 287 8.78 6.65 -3.43
N VAL A 288 9.50 7.77 -3.52
CA VAL A 288 9.60 8.74 -2.43
C VAL A 288 9.18 10.11 -2.93
N THR A 289 8.23 10.73 -2.24
CA THR A 289 7.91 12.14 -2.39
C THR A 289 8.55 12.91 -1.24
N TRP A 290 9.39 13.88 -1.58
CA TRP A 290 10.01 14.78 -0.63
C TRP A 290 9.12 16.00 -0.40
N VAL A 291 8.63 16.13 0.82
CA VAL A 291 7.62 17.11 1.25
C VAL A 291 8.33 18.28 1.94
N PRO A 292 8.25 19.50 1.40
CA PRO A 292 8.84 20.67 2.04
C PRO A 292 8.08 21.06 3.31
N GLU A 293 8.76 21.77 4.21
CA GLU A 293 8.11 22.35 5.39
C GLU A 293 7.02 23.37 5.02
N GLN A 294 7.18 24.04 3.87
CA GLN A 294 6.26 25.04 3.36
C GLN A 294 5.83 24.70 1.93
N ILE A 295 4.53 24.66 1.66
CA ILE A 295 3.95 24.23 0.38
C ILE A 295 4.47 25.09 -0.78
N ASN A 296 4.62 26.40 -0.57
CA ASN A 296 5.01 27.37 -1.59
C ASN A 296 6.49 27.26 -2.02
N VAL A 297 7.32 26.46 -1.34
CA VAL A 297 8.72 26.25 -1.71
C VAL A 297 8.82 25.17 -2.81
N SER A 298 8.33 25.52 -4.00
CA SER A 298 8.27 24.66 -5.19
C SER A 298 9.55 23.90 -5.50
N ARG A 299 10.72 24.52 -5.27
CA ARG A 299 12.04 23.95 -5.59
C ARG A 299 12.45 22.79 -4.69
N GLU A 300 11.83 22.66 -3.51
CA GLU A 300 12.13 21.58 -2.57
C GLU A 300 11.28 20.32 -2.82
N TRP A 301 10.19 20.45 -3.57
CA TRP A 301 9.40 19.29 -3.98
C TRP A 301 10.18 18.40 -4.92
N ALA A 302 10.35 17.15 -4.54
CA ALA A 302 11.00 16.15 -5.35
C ALA A 302 10.24 14.83 -5.32
N PHE A 303 10.38 14.08 -6.40
CA PHE A 303 9.80 12.75 -6.54
C PHE A 303 10.86 11.82 -7.09
N ASP A 304 11.35 10.92 -6.24
CA ASP A 304 12.34 9.93 -6.61
C ASP A 304 11.63 8.61 -6.91
N CYS A 305 11.89 8.07 -8.10
CA CYS A 305 11.41 6.77 -8.52
C CYS A 305 12.47 6.02 -9.33
N ARG A 306 12.21 4.77 -9.72
CA ARG A 306 13.19 3.89 -10.38
C ARG A 306 13.88 4.55 -11.60
N GLU A 307 13.11 5.33 -12.36
CA GLU A 307 13.53 5.95 -13.61
C GLU A 307 13.94 7.41 -13.48
N LYS A 308 13.20 8.18 -12.67
CA LYS A 308 13.47 9.60 -12.41
C LYS A 308 14.18 9.69 -11.07
N ARG A 309 15.51 9.61 -11.14
CA ARG A 309 16.41 9.71 -9.99
C ARG A 309 16.77 11.17 -9.80
N ASP A 310 16.67 11.63 -8.56
CA ASP A 310 17.01 12.99 -8.17
C ASP A 310 16.21 14.08 -8.89
N SER A 311 15.06 13.73 -9.46
CA SER A 311 14.22 14.62 -10.25
C SER A 311 13.45 15.59 -9.36
N LEU A 312 13.96 16.82 -9.25
CA LEU A 312 13.15 17.95 -8.81
C LEU A 312 11.95 18.09 -9.76
N LEU A 313 10.74 18.02 -9.22
CA LEU A 313 9.49 18.05 -9.99
C LEU A 313 9.32 19.31 -10.85
N PHE A 314 10.02 20.38 -10.46
CA PHE A 314 9.91 21.73 -11.01
C PHE A 314 11.24 22.28 -11.56
N SER A 315 12.30 21.47 -11.70
CA SER A 315 13.66 21.95 -12.07
C SER A 315 13.79 22.57 -13.46
N ARG A 316 12.96 22.19 -14.42
CA ARG A 316 13.10 22.58 -15.83
C ARG A 316 12.15 23.70 -16.28
N GLU A 317 11.35 24.22 -15.37
CA GLU A 317 10.30 25.17 -15.73
C GLU A 317 10.80 26.59 -15.53
N LYS A 318 10.53 27.45 -16.53
CA LYS A 318 10.69 28.89 -16.39
C LYS A 318 9.95 29.31 -15.12
N PRO A 319 10.51 30.24 -14.31
CA PRO A 319 9.88 30.67 -13.07
C PRO A 319 8.46 31.13 -13.36
N VAL A 320 7.48 30.30 -13.02
CA VAL A 320 6.07 30.67 -13.12
C VAL A 320 5.89 31.81 -12.13
N GLN A 321 5.43 32.97 -12.59
CA GLN A 321 5.37 34.20 -11.79
C GLN A 321 4.56 34.04 -10.49
N ARG A 322 3.68 33.03 -10.40
CA ARG A 322 3.06 32.58 -9.14
C ARG A 322 2.89 31.06 -9.14
N ILE A 323 3.69 30.37 -8.34
CA ILE A 323 3.44 28.96 -8.04
C ILE A 323 2.42 28.90 -6.90
N ASN A 324 1.19 28.49 -7.21
CA ASN A 324 0.13 28.29 -6.23
C ASN A 324 -0.02 26.80 -5.88
N GLY A 325 -0.73 26.50 -4.78
CA GLY A 325 -0.94 25.12 -4.33
C GLY A 325 -1.65 24.25 -5.39
N HIS A 326 -2.55 24.83 -6.18
CA HIS A 326 -3.24 24.10 -7.26
C HIS A 326 -2.27 23.57 -8.32
N TYR A 327 -1.30 24.40 -8.73
CA TYR A 327 -0.26 24.01 -9.68
C TYR A 327 0.58 22.86 -9.13
N ILE A 328 1.03 22.97 -7.88
CA ILE A 328 1.83 21.94 -7.21
C ILE A 328 1.05 20.62 -7.12
N ALA A 329 -0.21 20.68 -6.69
CA ALA A 329 -1.08 19.53 -6.57
C ALA A 329 -1.27 18.82 -7.92
N GLY A 330 -1.58 19.57 -8.98
CA GLY A 330 -1.73 19.02 -10.32
C GLY A 330 -0.46 18.32 -10.80
N ARG A 331 0.72 18.87 -10.50
CA ARG A 331 2.01 18.28 -10.88
C ARG A 331 2.36 17.03 -10.08
N LEU A 332 2.10 17.01 -8.78
CA LEU A 332 2.29 15.81 -7.95
C LEU A 332 1.38 14.67 -8.43
N VAL A 333 0.08 14.94 -8.57
CA VAL A 333 -0.92 13.97 -9.03
C VAL A 333 -0.56 13.40 -10.40
N GLN A 334 -0.19 14.27 -11.34
CA GLN A 334 0.26 13.88 -12.68
C GLN A 334 1.52 12.99 -12.59
N ALA A 335 2.53 13.38 -11.81
CA ALA A 335 3.78 12.64 -11.68
C ALA A 335 3.57 11.24 -11.11
N TRP A 336 2.77 11.11 -10.04
CA TRP A 336 2.44 9.82 -9.44
C TRP A 336 1.66 8.92 -10.39
N ARG A 337 0.63 9.47 -11.05
CA ARG A 337 -0.18 8.73 -12.02
C ARG A 337 0.65 8.24 -13.20
N ASP A 338 1.44 9.12 -13.81
CA ASP A 338 2.22 8.79 -15.00
C ASP A 338 3.29 7.74 -14.68
N TYR A 339 3.91 7.81 -13.49
CA TYR A 339 4.85 6.80 -13.02
C TYR A 339 4.16 5.44 -12.79
N LEU A 340 3.07 5.41 -12.04
CA LEU A 340 2.36 4.16 -11.74
C LEU A 340 1.77 3.50 -12.98
N LEU A 341 1.25 4.29 -13.91
CA LEU A 341 0.81 3.78 -15.21
C LEU A 341 1.93 3.12 -15.99
N LYS A 342 3.14 3.67 -15.90
CA LYS A 342 4.31 3.09 -16.56
C LYS A 342 4.75 1.80 -15.87
N GLU A 343 4.82 1.78 -14.55
CA GLU A 343 5.15 0.57 -13.78
C GLU A 343 4.13 -0.56 -14.02
N LEU A 344 2.83 -0.24 -14.05
CA LEU A 344 1.75 -1.20 -14.36
C LEU A 344 1.80 -1.76 -15.78
N ARG A 345 2.47 -1.09 -16.72
CA ARG A 345 2.68 -1.57 -18.09
C ARG A 345 3.95 -2.43 -18.21
N ASN A 346 4.90 -2.22 -17.31
CA ASN A 346 6.20 -2.89 -17.31
C ASN A 346 6.22 -4.17 -16.48
N GLY A 347 5.40 -4.25 -15.43
CA GLY A 347 5.17 -5.46 -14.63
C GLY A 347 4.03 -6.28 -15.20
#